data_AF-A0A940FVV1-F1
#
_entry.id   AF-A0A940FVV1-F1
#
_cell.length_a   1.000
_cell.length_b   1.000
_cell.length_c   1.000
_cell.angle_alpha   90.00
_cell.angle_beta   90.00
_cell.angle_gamma   90.00
#
_symmetry.space_group_name_H-M   'P 1'
#
loop_
_entity.id
_entity.type
_entity.pdbx_description
1 polymer ?
#
loop_
_entity_poly.entity_id
_entity_poly.type
_entity_poly.pdbx_seq_one_letter_code
_entity_poly.pdbx_strand_id
1 'polypeptide(L)'
;ALDTIGRINHIHKSVEHSREAKIPASAYRDVLYMLIYYSIASFELLERKMKAEEKEEVVSDFIQIGRRMNIPDLPFDYHSWQTDYAIHLKNDLEYSEYTRDLFIQYKKHLGGIRYFLLLEIQRLLVSKTVNNLLDLGRSRIAGIILPFYHILRKIKLHNFLIKIMVPSAYRNDIDNMNKYSIAHLVKSNR
;
A
#
# COMPACT_ATOMS: atom_id res chain seq x y z
N ALA A 1 -12.94 12.80 6.93
CA ALA A 1 -12.49 12.44 5.57
C ALA A 1 -12.22 13.68 4.71
N LEU A 2 -13.20 14.59 4.54
CA LEU A 2 -13.04 15.80 3.72
C LEU A 2 -11.87 16.69 4.18
N ASP A 3 -11.79 16.98 5.48
CA ASP A 3 -10.70 17.79 6.05
C ASP A 3 -9.32 17.17 5.84
N THR A 4 -9.24 15.83 5.86
CA THR A 4 -7.99 15.09 5.64
C THR A 4 -7.52 15.25 4.20
N ILE A 5 -8.42 15.09 3.22
CA ILE A 5 -8.07 15.25 1.79
C ILE A 5 -7.68 16.69 1.48
N GLY A 6 -8.38 17.66 2.08
CA GLY A 6 -8.01 19.08 1.99
C GLY A 6 -6.58 19.34 2.47
N ARG A 7 -6.19 18.74 3.61
CA ARG A 7 -4.80 18.82 4.12
C ARG A 7 -3.79 18.15 3.19
N ILE A 8 -4.12 16.98 2.62
CA ILE A 8 -3.26 16.29 1.65
C ILE A 8 -3.01 17.20 0.44
N ASN A 9 -4.05 17.80 -0.13
CA ASN A 9 -3.92 18.72 -1.26
C ASN A 9 -3.06 19.94 -0.90
N HIS A 10 -3.23 20.49 0.30
CA HIS A 10 -2.42 21.61 0.78
C HIS A 10 -0.94 21.26 0.93
N ILE A 11 -0.62 20.11 1.53
CA ILE A 11 0.76 19.65 1.71
C ILE A 11 1.46 19.48 0.36
N HIS A 12 0.80 18.83 -0.60
CA HIS A 12 1.36 18.67 -1.93
C HIS A 12 1.61 20.01 -2.63
N LYS A 13 0.65 20.95 -2.59
CA LYS A 13 0.85 22.30 -3.13
C LYS A 13 2.03 23.03 -2.47
N SER A 14 2.23 22.86 -1.17
CA SER A 14 3.36 23.43 -0.45
C SER A 14 4.70 22.85 -0.94
N VAL A 15 4.75 21.53 -1.18
CA VAL A 15 5.94 20.87 -1.76
C VAL A 15 6.20 21.35 -3.18
N GLU A 16 5.17 21.47 -4.01
CA GLU A 16 5.27 21.96 -5.39
C GLU A 16 5.81 23.40 -5.43
N HIS A 17 5.28 24.26 -4.56
CA HIS A 17 5.75 25.64 -4.43
C HIS A 17 7.22 25.71 -3.98
N SER A 18 7.58 24.92 -2.95
CA SER A 18 8.95 24.89 -2.42
C SER A 18 9.98 24.36 -3.40
N ARG A 19 9.53 23.52 -4.35
CA ARG A 19 10.38 22.93 -5.41
C ARG A 19 10.32 23.69 -6.73
N GLU A 20 9.50 24.73 -6.80
CA GLU A 20 9.20 25.48 -8.04
C GLU A 20 8.79 24.56 -9.20
N ALA A 21 8.15 23.44 -8.90
CA ALA A 21 7.81 22.39 -9.85
C ALA A 21 6.47 21.74 -9.48
N LYS A 22 5.65 21.43 -10.47
CA LYS A 22 4.38 20.72 -10.25
C LYS A 22 4.60 19.21 -10.23
N ILE A 23 3.90 18.52 -9.33
CA ILE A 23 3.83 17.07 -9.36
C ILE A 23 2.89 16.69 -10.51
N PRO A 24 3.33 15.86 -11.47
CA PRO A 24 2.49 15.46 -12.58
C PRO A 24 1.21 14.76 -12.11
N ALA A 25 0.11 14.98 -12.83
CA ALA A 25 -1.15 14.29 -12.56
C ALA A 25 -1.02 12.76 -12.66
N SER A 26 -0.13 12.26 -13.52
CA SER A 26 0.22 10.84 -13.58
C SER A 26 0.77 10.35 -12.24
N ALA A 27 1.75 11.02 -11.65
CA ALA A 27 2.34 10.59 -10.37
C ALA A 27 1.31 10.39 -9.23
N TYR A 28 0.28 11.23 -9.16
CA TYR A 28 -0.83 11.02 -8.21
C TYR A 28 -1.67 9.79 -8.54
N ARG A 29 -1.97 9.60 -9.83
CA ARG A 29 -2.73 8.45 -10.34
C ARG A 29 -1.98 7.14 -10.12
N ASP A 30 -0.68 7.14 -10.33
CA ASP A 30 0.22 5.99 -10.18
C ASP A 30 0.20 5.49 -8.73
N VAL A 31 0.33 6.42 -7.78
CA VAL A 31 0.21 6.11 -6.35
C VAL A 31 -1.20 5.63 -6.02
N LEU A 32 -2.26 6.26 -6.56
CA LEU A 32 -3.63 5.84 -6.33
C LEU A 32 -3.86 4.40 -6.80
N TYR A 33 -3.42 4.08 -8.01
CA TYR A 33 -3.54 2.74 -8.60
C TYR A 33 -2.74 1.71 -7.82
N MET A 34 -1.54 2.07 -7.37
CA MET A 34 -0.75 1.24 -6.47
C MET A 34 -1.50 0.92 -5.18
N LEU A 35 -2.17 1.90 -4.56
CA LEU A 35 -2.95 1.70 -3.33
C LEU A 35 -4.18 0.80 -3.55
N ILE A 36 -4.89 0.96 -4.67
CA ILE A 36 -5.99 0.07 -5.06
C ILE A 36 -5.47 -1.36 -5.21
N TYR A 37 -4.40 -1.52 -6.00
CA TYR A 37 -3.80 -2.84 -6.27
C TYR A 37 -3.38 -3.53 -4.97
N TYR A 38 -2.64 -2.85 -4.10
CA TYR A 38 -2.19 -3.44 -2.83
C TYR A 38 -3.35 -3.73 -1.87
N SER A 39 -4.42 -2.93 -1.89
CA SER A 39 -5.62 -3.22 -1.08
C SER A 39 -6.24 -4.56 -1.49
N ILE A 40 -6.42 -4.78 -2.79
CA ILE A 40 -6.97 -6.05 -3.31
C ILE A 40 -5.98 -7.20 -3.08
N ALA A 41 -4.71 -7.01 -3.44
CA ALA A 41 -3.69 -8.06 -3.35
C ALA A 41 -3.46 -8.51 -1.90
N SER A 42 -3.42 -7.58 -0.95
CA SER A 42 -3.24 -7.91 0.46
C SER A 42 -4.43 -8.65 1.06
N PHE A 43 -5.66 -8.25 0.71
CA PHE A 43 -6.86 -8.97 1.12
C PHE A 43 -6.85 -10.40 0.56
N GLU A 44 -6.61 -10.55 -0.75
CA GLU A 44 -6.62 -11.87 -1.39
C GLU A 44 -5.48 -12.78 -0.91
N LEU A 45 -4.35 -12.21 -0.46
CA LEU A 45 -3.23 -12.96 0.09
C LEU A 45 -3.54 -13.51 1.49
N LEU A 46 -4.22 -12.72 2.33
CA LEU A 46 -4.39 -13.03 3.75
C LEU A 46 -5.73 -13.70 4.07
N GLU A 47 -6.74 -13.47 3.24
CA GLU A 47 -8.11 -13.91 3.48
C GLU A 47 -8.56 -14.92 2.42
N ARG A 48 -9.38 -14.47 1.46
CA ARG A 48 -9.94 -15.25 0.37
C ARG A 48 -9.92 -14.40 -0.89
N LYS A 49 -10.19 -15.02 -2.03
CA LYS A 49 -10.47 -14.26 -3.26
C LYS A 49 -11.65 -13.30 -3.04
N MET A 50 -11.45 -12.06 -3.48
CA MET A 50 -12.51 -11.05 -3.45
C MET A 50 -13.50 -11.34 -4.57
N LYS A 51 -14.79 -11.12 -4.28
CA LYS A 51 -15.84 -11.14 -5.29
C LYS A 51 -15.69 -9.92 -6.21
N ALA A 52 -16.34 -9.96 -7.36
CA ALA A 52 -16.29 -8.85 -8.32
C ALA A 52 -16.82 -7.55 -7.69
N GLU A 53 -17.91 -7.64 -6.93
CA GLU A 53 -18.56 -6.49 -6.29
C GLU A 53 -17.68 -5.85 -5.22
N GLU A 54 -16.92 -6.65 -4.47
CA GLU A 54 -15.98 -6.14 -3.45
C GLU A 54 -14.81 -5.41 -4.11
N LYS A 55 -14.37 -5.84 -5.29
CA LYS A 55 -13.30 -5.17 -6.05
C LYS A 55 -13.80 -3.84 -6.64
N GLU A 56 -15.05 -3.84 -7.09
CA GLU A 56 -15.75 -2.65 -7.57
C GLU A 56 -15.86 -1.59 -6.47
N GLU A 57 -16.26 -1.99 -5.26
CA GLU A 57 -16.35 -1.10 -4.09
C GLU A 57 -15.00 -0.47 -3.75
N VAL A 58 -13.93 -1.27 -3.69
CA VAL A 58 -12.57 -0.76 -3.43
C VAL A 58 -12.18 0.29 -4.48
N VAL A 59 -12.37 0.00 -5.77
CA VAL A 59 -12.04 0.96 -6.83
C VAL A 59 -12.87 2.22 -6.68
N SER A 60 -14.18 2.11 -6.55
CA SER A 60 -15.10 3.25 -6.40
C SER A 60 -14.68 4.18 -5.25
N ASP A 61 -14.34 3.63 -4.08
CA ASP A 61 -13.91 4.39 -2.91
C ASP A 61 -12.61 5.17 -3.17
N PHE A 62 -11.59 4.52 -3.73
CA PHE A 62 -10.33 5.17 -4.05
C PHE A 62 -10.48 6.20 -5.18
N ILE A 63 -11.30 5.93 -6.19
CA ILE A 63 -11.59 6.88 -7.27
C ILE A 63 -12.30 8.12 -6.73
N GLN A 64 -13.21 7.97 -5.76
CA GLN A 64 -13.82 9.12 -5.09
C GLN A 64 -12.77 9.97 -4.36
N ILE A 65 -11.79 9.35 -3.71
CA ILE A 65 -10.65 10.06 -3.09
C ILE A 65 -9.84 10.79 -4.16
N GLY A 66 -9.48 10.11 -5.26
CA GLY A 66 -8.71 10.69 -6.35
C GLY A 66 -9.40 11.88 -7.01
N ARG A 67 -10.73 11.82 -7.21
CA ARG A 67 -11.53 12.95 -7.71
C ARG A 67 -11.46 14.16 -6.78
N ARG A 68 -11.51 13.96 -5.45
CA ARG A 68 -11.33 15.04 -4.46
C ARG A 68 -9.90 15.58 -4.39
N MET A 69 -8.92 14.81 -4.86
CA MET A 69 -7.54 15.26 -5.07
C MET A 69 -7.34 15.96 -6.43
N ASN A 70 -8.40 16.11 -7.23
CA ASN A 70 -8.37 16.70 -8.58
C ASN A 70 -7.48 15.91 -9.56
N ILE A 71 -7.40 14.59 -9.41
CA ILE A 71 -6.70 13.73 -10.37
C ILE A 71 -7.62 13.57 -11.60
N PRO A 72 -7.19 13.96 -12.81
CA PRO A 72 -7.98 13.86 -14.03
C PRO A 72 -8.04 12.42 -14.56
N ASP A 73 -8.97 12.17 -15.48
CA ASP A 73 -9.09 10.96 -16.29
C ASP A 73 -9.07 9.64 -15.50
N LEU A 74 -9.73 9.64 -14.34
CA LEU A 74 -9.84 8.44 -13.51
C LEU A 74 -10.88 7.45 -14.06
N PRO A 75 -10.61 6.13 -13.98
CA PRO A 75 -11.52 5.09 -14.43
C PRO A 75 -12.83 5.13 -13.65
N PHE A 76 -13.88 4.57 -14.26
CA PHE A 76 -15.24 4.63 -13.71
C PHE A 76 -15.65 3.34 -13.00
N ASP A 77 -14.97 2.22 -13.30
CA ASP A 77 -15.25 0.91 -12.74
C ASP A 77 -13.98 0.05 -12.59
N TYR A 78 -14.13 -1.15 -12.01
CA TYR A 78 -13.01 -2.06 -11.81
C TYR A 78 -12.35 -2.49 -13.13
N HIS A 79 -13.14 -2.73 -14.19
CA HIS A 79 -12.63 -3.22 -15.46
C HIS A 79 -11.77 -2.17 -16.20
N SER A 80 -12.25 -0.92 -16.26
CA SER A 80 -11.51 0.22 -16.80
C SER A 80 -10.26 0.48 -15.96
N TRP A 81 -10.34 0.40 -14.63
CA TRP A 81 -9.17 0.51 -13.76
C TRP A 81 -8.14 -0.58 -14.04
N GLN A 82 -8.54 -1.85 -14.20
CA GLN A 82 -7.62 -2.93 -14.53
C GLN A 82 -6.87 -2.68 -15.85
N THR A 83 -7.60 -2.19 -16.86
CA THR A 83 -7.03 -1.87 -18.18
C THR A 83 -6.00 -0.76 -18.05
N ASP A 84 -6.36 0.35 -17.42
CA ASP A 84 -5.48 1.49 -17.20
C ASP A 84 -4.25 1.11 -16.35
N TYR A 85 -4.45 0.31 -15.30
CA TYR A 85 -3.39 -0.15 -14.43
C TYR A 85 -2.38 -1.03 -15.18
N ALA A 86 -2.84 -1.88 -16.10
CA ALA A 86 -1.96 -2.69 -16.93
C ALA A 86 -1.10 -1.84 -17.89
N ILE A 87 -1.70 -0.80 -18.47
CA ILE A 87 -0.98 0.17 -19.32
C ILE A 87 0.06 0.92 -18.48
N HIS A 88 -0.34 1.42 -17.31
CA HIS A 88 0.53 2.15 -16.39
C HIS A 88 1.74 1.30 -15.95
N LEU A 89 1.52 0.05 -15.51
CA LEU A 89 2.58 -0.87 -15.13
C LEU A 89 3.62 -1.09 -16.24
N LYS A 90 3.20 -1.01 -17.51
CA LYS A 90 4.08 -1.23 -18.65
C LYS A 90 4.86 0.02 -19.06
N ASN A 91 4.22 1.19 -18.99
CA ASN A 91 4.76 2.40 -19.59
C ASN A 91 5.48 3.32 -18.60
N ASP A 92 5.09 3.28 -17.33
CA ASP A 92 5.43 4.33 -16.37
C ASP A 92 6.31 3.81 -15.21
N LEU A 93 6.70 2.54 -15.23
CA LEU A 93 7.58 1.93 -14.24
C LEU A 93 8.95 1.59 -14.82
N GLU A 94 9.99 2.05 -14.12
CA GLU A 94 11.39 1.78 -14.46
C GLU A 94 12.21 1.46 -13.20
N TYR A 95 13.14 0.53 -13.33
CA TYR A 95 14.20 0.36 -12.34
C TYR A 95 15.30 1.38 -12.61
N SER A 96 15.49 2.33 -11.68
CA SER A 96 16.49 3.40 -11.80
C SER A 96 17.53 3.33 -10.67
N GLU A 97 18.58 4.14 -10.78
CA GLU A 97 19.54 4.35 -9.68
C GLU A 97 18.85 4.84 -8.40
N TYR A 98 17.79 5.64 -8.50
CA TYR A 98 17.00 6.05 -7.33
C TYR A 98 16.28 4.89 -6.66
N THR A 99 15.77 3.94 -7.46
CA THR A 99 15.19 2.69 -6.93
C THR A 99 16.27 1.89 -6.21
N ARG A 100 17.45 1.74 -6.81
CA ARG A 100 18.58 1.04 -6.20
C ARG A 100 18.99 1.66 -4.87
N ASP A 101 19.17 2.97 -4.85
CA ASP A 101 19.55 3.73 -3.66
C ASP A 101 18.49 3.63 -2.57
N LEU A 102 17.20 3.67 -2.92
CA LEU A 102 16.11 3.49 -1.96
C LEU A 102 16.21 2.16 -1.21
N PHE A 103 16.47 1.06 -1.92
CA PHE A 103 16.62 -0.26 -1.30
C PHE A 103 17.90 -0.36 -0.45
N ILE A 104 18.99 0.31 -0.85
CA ILE A 104 20.21 0.43 -0.03
C ILE A 104 19.88 1.16 1.28
N GLN A 105 19.13 2.27 1.22
CA GLN A 105 18.74 3.02 2.42
C GLN A 105 17.79 2.20 3.31
N TYR A 106 16.84 1.47 2.74
CA TYR A 106 15.99 0.55 3.52
C TYR A 106 16.83 -0.48 4.27
N LYS A 107 17.80 -1.12 3.61
CA LYS A 107 18.68 -2.09 4.28
C LYS A 107 19.47 -1.45 5.41
N LYS A 108 20.02 -0.25 5.20
CA LYS A 108 20.80 0.49 6.19
C LYS A 108 19.97 0.83 7.44
N HIS A 109 18.75 1.34 7.25
CA HIS A 109 17.93 1.86 8.35
C HIS A 109 17.09 0.78 9.06
N LEU A 110 16.66 -0.26 8.35
CA LEU A 110 15.85 -1.33 8.95
C LEU A 110 16.70 -2.40 9.64
N GLY A 111 17.94 -2.59 9.17
CA GLY A 111 18.79 -3.72 9.53
C GLY A 111 18.37 -5.02 8.81
N GLY A 112 19.22 -6.05 8.89
CA GLY A 112 19.09 -7.25 8.07
C GLY A 112 17.75 -8.00 8.20
N ILE A 113 17.28 -8.23 9.43
CA ILE A 113 16.06 -9.02 9.67
C ILE A 113 14.80 -8.31 9.13
N ARG A 114 14.62 -7.03 9.46
CA ARG A 114 13.45 -6.26 8.99
C ARG A 114 13.50 -6.03 7.48
N TYR A 115 14.68 -5.78 6.93
CA TYR A 115 14.86 -5.66 5.49
C TYR A 115 14.52 -6.98 4.76
N PHE A 116 14.94 -8.12 5.31
CA PHE A 116 14.57 -9.42 4.77
C PHE A 116 13.04 -9.64 4.79
N LEU A 117 12.37 -9.34 5.91
CA LEU A 117 10.91 -9.41 6.00
C LEU A 117 10.22 -8.48 5.00
N LEU A 118 10.73 -7.26 4.82
CA LEU A 118 10.23 -6.32 3.81
C LEU A 118 10.28 -6.96 2.42
N LEU A 119 11.43 -7.52 2.01
CA LEU A 119 11.57 -8.16 0.69
C LEU A 119 10.66 -9.38 0.53
N GLU A 120 10.47 -10.19 1.56
CA GLU A 120 9.55 -11.33 1.51
C GLU A 120 8.09 -10.89 1.34
N ILE A 121 7.67 -9.82 2.03
CA ILE A 121 6.33 -9.25 1.86
C ILE A 121 6.16 -8.68 0.45
N GLN A 122 7.16 -7.95 -0.05
CA GLN A 122 7.14 -7.42 -1.43
C GLN A 122 7.00 -8.56 -2.45
N ARG A 123 7.78 -9.65 -2.32
CA ARG A 123 7.65 -10.84 -3.20
C ARG A 123 6.26 -11.44 -3.25
N LEU A 124 5.48 -11.33 -2.17
CA LEU A 124 4.13 -11.88 -2.07
C LEU A 124 3.06 -10.93 -2.62
N LEU A 125 3.28 -9.62 -2.50
CA LEU A 125 2.25 -8.61 -2.77
C LEU A 125 2.40 -7.89 -4.10
N VAL A 126 3.62 -7.67 -4.58
CA VAL A 126 3.81 -6.85 -5.78
C VAL A 126 3.32 -7.56 -7.03
N SER A 127 2.93 -6.77 -8.05
CA SER A 127 2.57 -7.31 -9.35
C SER A 127 3.74 -8.05 -9.99
N LYS A 128 3.45 -8.99 -10.90
CA LYS A 128 4.49 -9.74 -11.62
C LYS A 128 5.47 -8.81 -12.34
N THR A 129 4.98 -7.72 -12.93
CA THR A 129 5.79 -6.70 -13.59
C THR A 129 6.78 -6.06 -12.62
N VAL A 130 6.30 -5.60 -11.46
CA VAL A 130 7.15 -4.99 -10.43
C VAL A 130 8.14 -6.00 -9.85
N ASN A 131 7.72 -7.26 -9.65
CA ASN A 131 8.60 -8.33 -9.17
C ASN A 131 9.79 -8.53 -10.11
N ASN A 132 9.54 -8.56 -11.42
CA ASN A 132 10.55 -8.72 -12.45
C ASN A 132 11.48 -7.49 -12.52
N LEU A 133 10.92 -6.27 -12.46
CA LEU A 133 11.72 -5.04 -12.48
C LEU A 133 12.68 -4.94 -11.28
N LEU A 134 12.26 -5.43 -10.12
CA LEU A 134 13.03 -5.42 -8.89
C LEU A 134 13.88 -6.69 -8.66
N ASP A 135 13.83 -7.65 -9.60
CA ASP A 135 14.47 -8.98 -9.49
C ASP A 135 14.22 -9.67 -8.13
N LEU A 136 12.98 -9.62 -7.64
CA LEU A 136 12.66 -10.13 -6.32
C LEU A 136 12.53 -11.66 -6.31
N GLY A 137 11.99 -12.25 -7.37
CA GLY A 137 11.72 -13.67 -7.47
C GLY A 137 10.59 -14.15 -6.55
N ARG A 138 10.58 -15.44 -6.23
CA ARG A 138 9.54 -16.05 -5.38
C ARG A 138 9.89 -15.91 -3.89
N SER A 139 8.88 -15.74 -3.06
CA SER A 139 9.06 -15.78 -1.60
C SER A 139 9.56 -17.16 -1.17
N ARG A 140 10.51 -17.16 -0.23
CA ARG A 140 11.17 -18.38 0.29
C ARG A 140 10.46 -18.93 1.51
N ILE A 141 9.65 -18.11 2.18
CA ILE A 141 9.03 -18.43 3.47
C ILE A 141 7.50 -18.24 3.48
N ALA A 142 6.89 -17.99 2.32
CA ALA A 142 5.44 -17.83 2.16
C ALA A 142 4.64 -18.92 2.89
N GLY A 143 5.02 -20.18 2.67
CA GLY A 143 4.35 -21.35 3.24
C GLY A 143 4.44 -21.45 4.77
N ILE A 144 5.35 -20.70 5.40
CA ILE A 144 5.51 -20.66 6.87
C ILE A 144 4.85 -19.40 7.43
N ILE A 145 5.07 -18.24 6.80
CA ILE A 145 4.57 -16.95 7.29
C ILE A 145 3.05 -16.87 7.24
N LEU A 146 2.42 -17.27 6.13
CA LEU A 146 0.97 -17.06 5.96
C LEU A 146 0.14 -17.88 6.96
N PRO A 147 0.40 -19.19 7.19
CA PRO A 147 -0.31 -19.93 8.22
C PRO A 147 -0.05 -19.37 9.63
N PHE A 148 1.19 -18.99 9.92
CA PHE A 148 1.56 -18.42 11.21
C PHE A 148 0.82 -17.10 11.48
N TYR A 149 0.74 -16.21 10.48
CA TYR A 149 -0.07 -15.00 10.57
C TYR A 149 -1.54 -15.31 10.87
N HIS A 150 -2.13 -16.28 10.16
CA HIS A 150 -3.54 -16.65 10.35
C HIS A 150 -3.80 -17.20 11.77
N ILE A 151 -2.89 -18.00 12.32
CA ILE A 151 -2.93 -18.46 13.71
C ILE A 151 -2.84 -17.28 14.69
N LEU A 152 -1.87 -16.39 14.48
CA LEU A 152 -1.66 -15.23 15.35
C LEU A 152 -2.83 -14.24 15.35
N ARG A 153 -3.50 -14.09 14.20
CA ARG A 153 -4.72 -13.29 14.07
C ARG A 153 -5.86 -13.88 14.89
N LYS A 154 -6.05 -15.22 14.87
CA LYS A 154 -7.08 -15.91 15.67
C LYS A 154 -6.88 -15.72 17.18
N ILE A 155 -5.64 -15.77 17.66
CA ILE A 155 -5.32 -15.56 19.07
C ILE A 155 -5.13 -14.08 19.46
N LYS A 156 -5.47 -13.14 18.55
CA LYS A 156 -5.39 -11.68 18.73
C LYS A 156 -3.99 -11.12 19.06
N LEU A 157 -2.92 -11.91 18.88
CA LEU A 157 -1.53 -11.48 19.10
C LEU A 157 -0.90 -10.72 17.92
N HIS A 158 -1.68 -10.34 16.92
CA HIS A 158 -1.23 -9.52 15.78
C HIS A 158 -0.46 -8.25 16.20
N ASN A 159 -0.85 -7.60 17.30
CA ASN A 159 -0.15 -6.42 17.82
C ASN A 159 1.31 -6.69 18.20
N PHE A 160 1.63 -7.90 18.65
CA PHE A 160 3.00 -8.30 18.94
C PHE A 160 3.85 -8.37 17.67
N LEU A 161 3.30 -8.91 16.57
CA LEU A 161 3.98 -8.94 15.27
C LEU A 161 4.30 -7.55 14.76
N ILE A 162 3.32 -6.63 14.81
CA ILE A 162 3.51 -5.26 14.33
C ILE A 162 4.65 -4.58 15.11
N LYS A 163 4.74 -4.79 16.43
CA LYS A 163 5.81 -4.23 17.26
C LYS A 163 7.22 -4.78 16.98
N ILE A 164 7.32 -5.97 16.37
CA ILE A 164 8.59 -6.54 15.89
C ILE A 164 8.99 -5.88 14.57
N MET A 165 8.03 -5.72 13.66
CA MET A 165 8.26 -5.16 12.32
C MET A 165 8.57 -3.66 12.35
N VAL A 166 7.93 -2.92 13.25
CA VAL A 166 8.05 -1.47 13.33
C VAL A 166 9.23 -1.07 14.22
N PRO A 167 10.07 -0.07 13.81
CA PRO A 167 11.12 0.46 14.67
C PRO A 167 10.57 0.95 16.01
N SER A 168 11.36 0.84 17.08
CA SER A 168 10.91 1.17 18.45
C SER A 168 10.37 2.60 18.58
N ALA A 169 10.94 3.55 17.84
CA ALA A 169 10.53 4.96 17.83
C ALA A 169 9.05 5.17 17.48
N TYR A 170 8.44 4.28 16.68
CA TYR A 170 7.06 4.42 16.19
C TYR A 170 6.06 3.50 16.89
N ARG A 171 6.47 2.78 17.95
CA ARG A 171 5.57 1.83 18.63
C ARG A 171 4.37 2.52 19.29
N ASN A 172 4.58 3.74 19.81
CA ASN A 172 3.52 4.52 20.44
C ASN A 172 2.47 4.99 19.41
N ASP A 173 2.91 5.34 18.19
CA ASP A 173 2.01 5.73 17.11
C ASP A 173 1.10 4.58 16.70
N ILE A 174 1.66 3.36 16.57
CA ILE A 174 0.91 2.14 16.28
C ILE A 174 -0.13 1.84 17.38
N ASP A 175 0.26 1.94 18.65
CA ASP A 175 -0.66 1.69 19.77
C ASP A 175 -1.83 2.69 19.76
N ASN A 176 -1.58 3.94 19.39
CA ASN A 176 -2.63 4.94 19.23
C ASN A 176 -3.55 4.63 18.04
N MET A 177 -3.00 4.30 16.87
CA MET A 177 -3.80 3.91 15.69
C MET A 177 -4.69 2.70 15.95
N ASN A 178 -4.17 1.68 16.66
CA ASN A 178 -4.94 0.49 17.01
C ASN A 178 -6.10 0.80 17.97
N LYS A 179 -5.92 1.72 18.93
CA LYS A 179 -7.02 2.17 19.81
C LYS A 179 -8.18 2.78 19.00
N TYR A 180 -7.87 3.58 17.98
CA TYR A 180 -8.91 4.15 17.11
C TYR A 180 -9.60 3.10 16.25
N SER A 181 -8.85 2.13 15.70
CA SER A 181 -9.41 1.04 14.89
C SER A 181 -10.34 0.13 15.70
N ILE A 182 -9.98 -0.18 16.95
CA ILE A 182 -10.82 -0.98 17.87
C ILE A 182 -12.06 -0.20 18.31
N ALA A 183 -11.94 1.10 18.59
CA ALA A 183 -13.07 1.94 18.96
C ALA A 183 -14.12 2.05 17.83
N HIS A 184 -13.68 2.03 16.56
CA HIS A 184 -14.57 2.04 15.40
C HIS A 184 -15.27 0.69 15.18
N LEU A 185 -14.59 -0.43 15.41
CA LEU A 185 -15.17 -1.78 15.34
C LEU A 185 -16.22 -2.03 16.45
N VAL A 186 -16.04 -1.46 17.65
CA VAL A 186 -17.02 -1.55 18.75
C VAL A 186 -18.27 -0.71 18.48
N LYS A 187 -18.13 0.42 17.77
CA LYS A 187 -19.27 1.27 17.36
C LYS A 187 -20.04 0.71 16.17
N SER A 188 -19.40 -0.04 15.28
CA SER A 188 -20.05 -0.68 14.12
C SER A 188 -20.82 -1.97 14.46
N ASN A 189 -20.60 -2.51 15.66
CA ASN A 189 -21.26 -3.72 16.19
C ASN A 189 -22.31 -3.42 17.28
N ARG A 190 -22.76 -2.17 17.38
CA ARG A 190 -23.93 -1.73 18.16
C ARG A 190 -24.92 -1.06 17.22
#